data_AF-A0ABD7U0S6-F1
#
_entry.id   AF-A0ABD7U0S6-F1
#
_cell.length_a   1.000
_cell.length_b   1.000
_cell.length_c   1.000
_cell.angle_alpha   90.00
_cell.angle_beta   90.00
_cell.angle_gamma   90.00
#
_symmetry.space_group_name_H-M   'P 1'
#
loop_
_entity.id
_entity.type
_entity.pdbx_description
1 polymer ?
#
loop_
_entity_poly.entity_id
_entity_poly.type
_entity_poly.pdbx_seq_one_letter_code
_entity_poly.pdbx_strand_id
1 'polypeptide(L)'
;MNRLQTFIINFKQKCLEHGVEYKPRDKKEFDNFYKMGFVLSNYKLGYYDVHLLIDYEDNLKAIHLLGIEPHISMIAKEIQSTNVFCGIPVIVSALNNQYSPASITMICI
;
A
#
# COMPACT_ATOMS: atom_id res chain seq x y z
N MET A 1 -6.33 -8.06 -16.71
CA MET A 1 -6.00 -6.91 -15.84
C MET A 1 -4.74 -7.27 -15.07
N ASN A 2 -3.67 -6.48 -15.18
CA ASN A 2 -2.42 -6.78 -14.46
C ASN A 2 -2.57 -6.48 -12.95
N ARG A 3 -1.68 -7.01 -12.12
CA ARG A 3 -1.77 -6.86 -10.65
C ARG A 3 -1.79 -5.39 -10.21
N LEU A 4 -1.02 -4.54 -10.89
CA LEU A 4 -0.99 -3.10 -10.63
C LEU A 4 -2.37 -2.46 -10.84
N GLN A 5 -3.03 -2.74 -11.97
CA GLN A 5 -4.37 -2.25 -12.27
C GLN A 5 -5.40 -2.75 -11.25
N THR A 6 -5.38 -4.05 -10.94
CA THR A 6 -6.26 -4.65 -9.93
C THR A 6 -6.10 -3.97 -8.58
N PHE A 7 -4.85 -3.80 -8.13
CA PHE A 7 -4.56 -3.10 -6.89
C PHE A 7 -5.11 -1.67 -6.89
N ILE A 8 -4.81 -0.88 -7.93
CA ILE A 8 -5.22 0.53 -8.02
C ILE A 8 -6.75 0.67 -8.00
N ILE A 9 -7.47 -0.17 -8.75
CA ILE A 9 -8.94 -0.12 -8.80
C ILE A 9 -9.53 -0.45 -7.42
N ASN A 10 -9.13 -1.57 -6.83
CA ASN A 10 -9.64 -2.00 -5.54
C ASN A 10 -9.27 -1.04 -4.41
N PHE A 11 -8.06 -0.48 -4.46
CA PHE A 11 -7.60 0.54 -3.51
C PHE A 11 -8.46 1.80 -3.58
N LYS A 12 -8.70 2.33 -4.78
CA LYS A 12 -9.55 3.51 -4.99
C LYS A 12 -10.99 3.24 -4.57
N GLN A 13 -11.52 2.05 -4.88
CA GLN A 13 -12.85 1.65 -4.45
C GLN A 13 -12.94 1.60 -2.92
N LYS A 14 -11.99 0.94 -2.23
CA LYS A 14 -11.95 0.94 -0.76
C LYS A 14 -11.89 2.34 -0.17
N CYS A 15 -11.11 3.24 -0.76
CA CYS A 15 -11.05 4.63 -0.33
C CYS A 15 -12.41 5.33 -0.45
N LEU A 16 -13.12 5.14 -1.58
CA LEU A 16 -14.47 5.68 -1.78
C LEU A 16 -15.47 5.13 -0.78
N GLU A 17 -15.48 3.82 -0.56
CA GLU A 17 -16.38 3.14 0.39
C GLU A 17 -16.22 3.66 1.83
N HIS A 18 -15.01 4.07 2.20
CA HIS A 18 -14.69 4.56 3.55
C HIS A 18 -14.62 6.10 3.63
N GLY A 19 -14.94 6.82 2.54
CA GLY A 19 -14.83 8.27 2.49
C GLY A 19 -13.42 8.81 2.75
N VAL A 20 -12.39 8.07 2.34
CA VAL A 20 -10.98 8.46 2.48
C VAL A 20 -10.54 9.19 1.21
N GLU A 21 -10.07 10.42 1.36
CA GLU A 21 -9.46 11.14 0.23
C GLU A 21 -8.04 10.61 0.00
N TYR A 22 -7.63 10.57 -1.26
CA TYR A 22 -6.29 10.19 -1.65
C TYR A 22 -5.74 11.15 -2.69
N LYS A 23 -4.45 11.44 -2.61
CA LYS A 23 -3.70 12.22 -3.60
C LYS A 23 -2.59 11.36 -4.20
N PRO A 24 -2.50 11.24 -5.53
CA PRO A 24 -1.41 10.51 -6.15
C PRO A 24 -0.06 11.17 -5.83
N ARG A 25 0.98 10.36 -5.65
CA ARG A 25 2.36 10.83 -5.59
C ARG A 25 2.99 10.83 -6.97
N ASP A 26 3.93 11.76 -7.17
CA ASP A 26 4.73 11.81 -8.37
C ASP A 26 5.49 10.50 -8.60
N LYS A 27 5.56 10.10 -9.86
CA LYS A 27 6.38 8.96 -10.28
C LYS A 27 7.85 9.32 -10.06
N LYS A 28 8.58 8.46 -9.36
CA LYS A 28 10.03 8.54 -9.19
C LYS A 28 10.69 7.33 -9.82
N GLU A 29 11.59 7.57 -10.78
CA GLU A 29 12.29 6.51 -11.51
C GLU A 29 13.63 6.16 -10.85
N PHE A 30 14.03 4.91 -11.01
CA PHE A 30 15.28 4.31 -10.57
C PHE A 30 15.72 3.32 -11.66
N ASP A 31 16.97 2.84 -11.61
CA ASP A 31 17.58 2.08 -12.70
C ASP A 31 16.75 0.88 -13.21
N ASN A 32 16.06 0.15 -12.32
CA ASN A 32 15.29 -1.06 -12.67
C ASN A 32 13.81 -1.00 -12.28
N PHE A 33 13.38 0.08 -11.66
CA PHE A 33 12.03 0.20 -11.13
C PHE A 33 11.61 1.66 -11.04
N TYR A 34 10.31 1.89 -10.97
CA TYR A 34 9.78 3.18 -10.57
C TYR A 34 8.87 3.02 -9.35
N LYS A 35 8.78 4.12 -8.60
CA LYS A 35 7.92 4.25 -7.45
C LYS A 35 6.80 5.22 -7.80
N MET A 36 5.57 4.83 -7.51
CA MET A 36 4.43 5.74 -7.44
C MET A 36 3.66 5.47 -6.14
N GLY A 37 2.56 6.16 -5.90
CA GLY A 37 1.85 5.95 -4.65
C GLY A 37 0.68 6.90 -4.44
N PHE A 38 0.17 6.88 -3.21
CA PHE A 38 -0.94 7.69 -2.77
C PHE A 38 -0.73 8.15 -1.33
N VAL A 39 -0.87 9.45 -1.09
CA VAL A 39 -1.03 9.98 0.28
C VAL A 39 -2.52 9.94 0.59
N LEU A 40 -2.89 9.38 1.74
CA LEU A 40 -4.27 9.37 2.19
C LEU A 40 -4.47 10.47 3.22
N SER A 41 -5.59 11.16 3.09
CA SER A 41 -6.00 12.21 4.00
C SER A 41 -7.47 12.05 4.33
N ASN A 42 -7.76 11.93 5.62
CA ASN A 42 -9.08 12.17 6.18
C ASN A 42 -8.86 12.57 7.65
N TYR A 43 -9.61 13.56 8.13
CA TYR A 43 -9.54 14.03 9.52
C TYR A 43 -9.66 12.92 10.57
N LYS A 44 -10.33 11.81 10.25
CA LYS A 44 -10.47 10.63 11.14
C LYS A 44 -9.35 9.62 11.02
N LEU A 45 -8.71 9.54 9.85
CA LEU A 45 -7.76 8.47 9.55
C LEU A 45 -6.37 8.80 10.11
N GLY A 46 -5.99 10.08 10.17
CA GLY A 46 -4.62 10.48 10.48
C GLY A 46 -3.72 10.43 9.23
N TYR A 47 -2.44 10.12 9.42
CA TYR A 47 -1.46 10.08 8.32
C TYR A 47 -1.30 8.67 7.77
N TYR A 48 -1.48 8.51 6.46
CA TYR A 48 -1.14 7.29 5.73
C TYR A 48 -0.50 7.62 4.39
N ASP A 49 0.46 6.79 4.00
CA ASP A 49 1.15 6.92 2.73
C ASP A 49 1.44 5.55 2.13
N VAL A 50 1.01 5.37 0.89
CA VAL A 50 1.11 4.13 0.13
C VAL A 50 2.14 4.32 -0.96
N HIS A 51 3.09 3.41 -1.02
CA HIS A 51 4.12 3.38 -2.03
C HIS A 51 4.08 2.06 -2.79
N LEU A 52 4.08 2.15 -4.11
CA LEU A 52 4.06 1.04 -5.04
C LEU A 52 5.41 0.98 -5.74
N LEU A 53 6.08 -0.18 -5.65
CA LEU A 53 7.32 -0.47 -6.37
C LEU A 53 6.97 -1.30 -7.61
N ILE A 54 7.29 -0.77 -8.78
CA ILE A 54 6.85 -1.32 -10.07
C ILE A 54 8.07 -1.45 -10.98
N ASP A 55 8.19 -2.57 -11.70
CA ASP A 55 9.23 -2.73 -12.72
C ASP A 55 8.84 -2.03 -14.05
N TYR A 56 9.76 -2.00 -15.01
CA TYR A 56 9.49 -1.39 -16.32
C TYR A 56 8.54 -2.20 -17.23
N GLU A 57 8.09 -3.37 -16.77
CA GLU A 57 7.04 -4.17 -17.42
C GLU A 57 5.66 -3.94 -16.77
N ASP A 58 5.53 -2.91 -15.92
CA ASP A 58 4.33 -2.56 -15.16
C ASP A 58 3.86 -3.66 -14.17
N ASN A 59 4.78 -4.52 -13.74
CA ASN A 59 4.52 -5.50 -12.69
C ASN A 59 4.72 -4.85 -11.32
N LEU A 60 3.67 -4.85 -10.50
CA LEU A 60 3.76 -4.46 -9.10
C LEU A 60 4.57 -5.53 -8.33
N LYS A 61 5.71 -5.12 -7.76
CA LYS A 61 6.65 -5.99 -7.03
C LYS A 61 6.46 -5.92 -5.53
N ALA A 62 6.25 -4.72 -5.01
CA ALA A 62 6.11 -4.50 -3.58
C ALA A 62 5.22 -3.30 -3.27
N ILE A 63 4.64 -3.33 -2.08
CA ILE A 63 3.86 -2.24 -1.51
C ILE A 63 4.47 -1.90 -0.16
N HIS A 64 4.76 -0.62 0.06
CA HIS A 64 5.14 -0.11 1.37
C HIS A 64 4.05 0.84 1.85
N LEU A 65 3.47 0.53 3.01
CA LEU A 65 2.40 1.31 3.63
C LEU A 65 2.92 1.91 4.93
N LEU A 66 2.86 3.22 5.02
CA LEU A 66 3.09 4.00 6.24
C LEU A 66 1.74 4.36 6.85
N GLY A 67 1.67 4.38 8.17
CA GLY A 67 0.45 4.75 8.88
C GLY A 67 0.65 4.92 10.37
N ILE A 68 -0.45 4.84 11.09
CA ILE A 68 -0.49 4.96 12.55
C ILE A 68 -0.82 3.62 13.23
N GLU A 69 -0.32 3.43 14.44
CA GLU A 69 -0.75 2.34 15.32
C GLU A 69 -2.09 2.67 15.98
N PRO A 70 -2.92 1.66 16.30
CA PRO A 70 -2.69 0.22 16.14
C PRO A 70 -3.02 -0.32 14.73
N HIS A 71 -3.44 0.54 13.80
CA HIS A 71 -4.02 0.11 12.53
C HIS A 71 -3.02 -0.61 11.61
N ILE A 72 -1.76 -0.20 11.57
CA ILE A 72 -0.73 -0.90 10.78
C ILE A 72 -0.56 -2.34 11.27
N SER A 73 -0.48 -2.55 12.59
CA SER A 73 -0.49 -3.90 13.18
C SER A 73 -1.77 -4.69 12.86
N MET A 74 -2.94 -4.05 12.81
CA MET A 74 -4.19 -4.73 12.43
C MET A 74 -4.18 -5.17 10.96
N ILE A 75 -3.78 -4.28 10.05
CA ILE A 75 -3.64 -4.58 8.61
C ILE A 75 -2.63 -5.71 8.40
N ALA A 76 -1.49 -5.67 9.10
CA ALA A 76 -0.48 -6.72 9.02
C ALA A 76 -1.05 -8.10 9.40
N LYS A 77 -1.81 -8.18 10.49
CA LYS A 77 -2.46 -9.43 10.94
C LYS A 77 -3.48 -9.95 9.92
N GLU A 78 -4.29 -9.07 9.34
CA GLU A 78 -5.26 -9.44 8.31
C GLU A 78 -4.56 -9.98 7.05
N ILE A 79 -3.47 -9.35 6.64
CA ILE A 79 -2.70 -9.83 5.48
C ILE A 79 -2.02 -11.16 5.79
N GLN A 80 -1.47 -11.34 6.99
CA GLN A 80 -0.84 -12.61 7.39
C GLN A 80 -1.84 -13.77 7.44
N SER A 81 -3.13 -13.51 7.69
CA SER A 81 -4.16 -14.55 7.68
C SER A 81 -4.74 -14.82 6.30
N THR A 82 -4.79 -13.81 5.42
CA THR A 82 -5.44 -13.92 4.10
C THR A 82 -4.48 -14.04 2.92
N ASN A 83 -3.23 -13.60 3.09
CA ASN A 83 -2.24 -13.36 2.02
C ASN A 83 -2.77 -12.45 0.90
N VAL A 84 -3.72 -11.55 1.20
CA VAL A 84 -4.34 -10.67 0.21
C VAL A 84 -4.34 -9.23 0.72
N PHE A 85 -3.98 -8.29 -0.16
CA PHE A 85 -4.13 -6.87 0.10
C PHE A 85 -4.69 -6.17 -1.13
N CYS A 86 -5.82 -5.46 -0.98
CA CYS A 86 -6.55 -4.83 -2.09
C CYS A 86 -6.80 -5.79 -3.28
N GLY A 87 -7.11 -7.05 -2.99
CA GLY A 87 -7.47 -8.06 -4.00
C GLY A 87 -6.29 -8.64 -4.79
N ILE A 88 -5.05 -8.38 -4.37
CA ILE A 88 -3.88 -9.06 -4.93
C ILE A 88 -3.17 -9.93 -3.87
N PRO A 89 -2.57 -11.05 -4.28
CA PRO A 89 -1.74 -11.87 -3.40
C PRO A 89 -0.49 -11.12 -2.93
N VAL A 90 -0.22 -11.14 -1.62
CA VAL A 90 0.96 -10.53 -1.02
C VAL A 90 1.45 -11.32 0.19
N ILE A 91 2.72 -11.13 0.55
CA ILE A 91 3.31 -11.62 1.79
C ILE A 91 3.92 -10.43 2.54
N VAL A 92 3.70 -10.37 3.86
CA VAL A 92 4.37 -9.38 4.73
C VAL A 92 5.86 -9.73 4.82
N SER A 93 6.71 -8.85 4.32
CA SER A 93 8.17 -9.00 4.38
C SER A 93 8.78 -8.27 5.57
N ALA A 94 8.21 -7.14 5.97
CA ALA A 94 8.65 -6.39 7.13
C ALA A 94 7.48 -5.66 7.79
N LEU A 95 7.50 -5.58 9.11
CA LEU A 95 6.59 -4.79 9.93
C LEU A 95 7.41 -4.01 10.94
N ASN A 96 7.25 -2.69 10.95
CA ASN A 96 7.85 -1.81 11.95
C ASN A 96 6.74 -0.99 12.61
N ASN A 97 6.33 -1.42 13.81
CA ASN A 97 5.28 -0.80 14.62
C ASN A 97 5.83 -0.15 15.91
N GLN A 98 7.15 -0.04 16.03
CA GLN A 98 7.81 0.55 17.20
C GLN A 98 7.99 2.07 17.08
N TYR A 99 7.89 2.61 15.87
CA TYR A 99 8.11 4.02 15.57
C TYR A 99 6.89 4.63 14.86
N SER A 100 6.79 5.95 14.90
CA SER A 100 5.75 6.72 14.19
C SER A 100 6.39 7.55 13.08
N PRO A 101 5.94 7.42 11.81
CA PRO A 101 4.88 6.52 11.37
C PRO A 101 5.30 5.04 11.43
N ALA A 102 4.34 4.19 11.77
CA ALA A 102 4.49 2.74 11.65
C ALA A 102 4.46 2.35 10.18
N SER A 103 5.05 1.20 9.84
CA SER A 103 5.19 0.78 8.45
C SER A 103 5.06 -0.71 8.26
N ILE A 104 4.57 -1.11 7.09
CA ILE A 104 4.54 -2.49 6.63
C ILE A 104 5.03 -2.56 5.18
N THR A 105 5.92 -3.49 4.90
CA THR A 105 6.38 -3.83 3.55
C THR A 105 5.80 -5.17 3.14
N MET A 106 5.16 -5.19 1.98
CA MET A 106 4.52 -6.35 1.39
C MET A 106 5.17 -6.66 0.04
N ILE A 107 5.46 -7.93 -0.23
CA ILE A 107 5.94 -8.41 -1.53
C ILE A 107 4.76 -9.03 -2.28
N CYS A 108 4.60 -8.67 -3.56
CA CYS A 108 3.55 -9.23 -4.41
C CYS A 108 3.99 -10.58 -4.98
N ILE A 109 3.15 -11.61 -4.82
CA ILE A 109 3.41 -12.99 -5.27
C ILE A 109 2.58 -13.33 -6.50
#